data_AF-A0A2V8FXX9-F1
#
_entry.id   AF-A0A2V8FXX9-F1
#
_cell.length_a   1.000
_cell.length_b   1.000
_cell.length_c   1.000
_cell.angle_alpha   90.00
_cell.angle_beta   90.00
_cell.angle_gamma   90.00
#
_symmetry.space_group_name_H-M   'P 1'
#
loop_
_entity.id
_entity.type
_entity.pdbx_description
1 polymer ?
#
loop_
_entity_poly.entity_id
_entity_poly.type
_entity_poly.pdbx_seq_one_letter_code
_entity_poly.pdbx_strand_id
1 'polypeptide(L)'
;MTKGAPLDRIMRPVHRWVWGDVDRRLRKLLTFADVETDGGRDILRAAEVTPDPLLRRLYLEHAIDELRHGELFRERGAALVRARRTWRKVLFAGNPLPGG
;
A
#
# COMPACT_ATOMS: atom_id res chain seq x y z
N MET A 1 12.28 8.28 -20.10
CA MET A 1 12.05 6.82 -20.23
C MET A 1 13.22 6.10 -19.60
N THR A 2 13.15 5.77 -18.31
CA THR A 2 14.21 5.04 -17.61
C THR A 2 14.24 3.59 -18.11
N LYS A 3 15.36 3.18 -18.73
CA LYS A 3 15.60 1.80 -19.15
C LYS A 3 15.66 0.93 -17.89
N GLY A 4 14.59 0.17 -17.60
CA GLY A 4 14.59 -0.82 -16.53
C GLY A 4 15.69 -1.86 -16.76
N ALA A 5 16.36 -2.26 -15.68
CA ALA A 5 17.46 -3.21 -15.72
C ALA A 5 16.97 -4.59 -16.24
N PRO A 6 17.85 -5.46 -16.77
CA PRO A 6 17.47 -6.80 -17.24
C PRO A 6 16.68 -7.61 -16.19
N LEU A 7 17.00 -7.41 -14.92
CA LEU A 7 16.32 -7.99 -13.76
C LEU A 7 14.82 -7.61 -13.71
N ASP A 8 14.49 -6.35 -14.03
CA ASP A 8 13.10 -5.86 -14.05
C ASP A 8 12.27 -6.60 -15.08
N ARG A 9 12.86 -7.03 -16.20
CA ARG A 9 12.15 -7.76 -17.26
C ARG A 9 11.84 -9.20 -16.84
N ILE A 10 12.76 -9.84 -16.11
CA ILE A 10 12.60 -11.21 -15.61
C ILE A 10 11.58 -11.25 -14.46
N MET A 11 11.50 -10.20 -13.64
CA MET A 11 10.55 -10.13 -12.53
C MET A 11 9.12 -9.71 -12.93
N ARG A 12 8.91 -9.17 -14.14
CA ARG A 12 7.57 -8.75 -14.63
C ARG A 12 6.48 -9.82 -14.53
N PRO A 13 6.70 -11.09 -14.89
CA PRO A 13 5.67 -12.13 -14.78
C PRO A 13 5.29 -12.38 -13.32
N VAL A 14 6.28 -12.43 -12.42
CA VAL A 14 6.08 -12.59 -10.97
C VAL A 14 5.34 -11.38 -10.41
N HIS A 15 5.74 -10.17 -10.75
CA HIS A 15 5.05 -8.95 -10.36
C HIS A 15 3.60 -8.95 -10.84
N ARG A 16 3.35 -9.31 -12.11
CA ARG A 16 1.99 -9.43 -12.66
C ARG A 16 1.18 -10.51 -11.94
N TRP A 17 1.79 -11.64 -11.59
CA TRP A 17 1.13 -12.71 -10.85
C TRP A 17 0.78 -12.30 -9.41
N VAL A 18 1.71 -11.64 -8.72
CA VAL A 18 1.52 -11.18 -7.34
C VAL A 18 0.50 -10.05 -7.25
N TRP A 19 0.52 -9.13 -8.21
CA TRP A 19 -0.30 -7.90 -8.22
C TRP A 19 -1.45 -7.94 -9.24
N GLY A 20 -1.72 -9.05 -9.90
CA GLY A 20 -2.81 -9.17 -10.88
C GLY A 20 -4.18 -9.26 -10.23
N ASP A 21 -4.27 -10.03 -9.15
CA ASP A 21 -5.50 -10.27 -8.39
C ASP A 21 -5.84 -9.05 -7.51
N VAL A 22 -7.02 -8.45 -7.72
CA VAL A 22 -7.50 -7.27 -6.96
C VAL A 22 -7.76 -7.62 -5.48
N ASP A 23 -8.30 -8.79 -5.19
CA ASP A 23 -8.61 -9.22 -3.82
C ASP A 23 -7.32 -9.53 -3.05
N ARG A 24 -6.35 -10.18 -3.71
CA ARG A 24 -5.01 -10.38 -3.13
C ARG A 24 -4.31 -9.06 -2.84
N ARG A 25 -4.39 -8.10 -3.77
CA ARG A 25 -3.84 -6.75 -3.58
C ARG A 25 -4.46 -6.02 -2.41
N LEU A 26 -5.79 -6.04 -2.31
CA LEU A 26 -6.51 -5.40 -1.22
C LEU A 26 -6.08 -5.99 0.14
N ARG A 27 -6.03 -7.32 0.26
CA ARG A 27 -5.56 -7.98 1.48
C ARG A 27 -4.16 -7.53 1.86
N LYS A 28 -3.23 -7.51 0.90
CA LYS A 28 -1.85 -7.05 1.15
C LYS A 28 -1.77 -5.61 1.64
N LEU A 29 -2.53 -4.70 1.02
CA LEU A 29 -2.55 -3.30 1.46
C LEU A 29 -3.07 -3.16 2.88
N LEU A 30 -4.13 -3.89 3.25
CA LEU A 30 -4.64 -3.86 4.62
C LEU A 30 -3.65 -4.48 5.61
N THR A 31 -3.01 -5.60 5.25
CA THR A 31 -1.96 -6.19 6.08
C THR A 31 -0.78 -5.24 6.28
N PHE A 32 -0.30 -4.55 5.24
CA PHE A 32 0.75 -3.54 5.40
C PHE A 32 0.28 -2.37 6.25
N ALA A 33 -0.96 -1.91 6.09
CA ALA A 33 -1.50 -0.85 6.93
C ALA A 33 -1.45 -1.20 8.42
N ASP A 34 -1.80 -2.44 8.76
CA ASP A 34 -1.81 -2.91 10.15
C ASP A 34 -0.38 -3.10 10.66
N VAL A 35 0.51 -3.73 9.88
CA VAL A 35 1.92 -3.93 10.24
C VAL A 35 2.63 -2.60 10.52
N GLU A 36 2.48 -1.59 9.66
CA GLU A 36 3.17 -0.30 9.84
C GLU A 36 2.57 0.47 11.01
N THR A 37 1.25 0.42 11.21
CA THR A 37 0.62 1.09 12.36
C THR A 37 1.07 0.45 13.68
N ASP A 38 1.18 -0.88 13.74
CA ASP A 38 1.67 -1.60 14.91
C ASP A 38 3.16 -1.33 15.14
N GLY A 39 3.98 -1.40 14.09
CA GLY A 39 5.41 -1.07 14.14
C GLY A 39 5.68 0.37 14.61
N GLY A 40 4.89 1.34 14.15
CA GLY A 40 4.95 2.72 14.62
C GLY A 40 4.67 2.85 16.13
N ARG A 41 3.76 2.04 16.69
CA ARG A 41 3.52 2.02 18.15
C ARG A 41 4.70 1.42 18.91
N ASP A 42 5.29 0.35 18.39
CA ASP A 42 6.46 -0.28 19.01
C ASP A 42 7.67 0.67 19.03
N ILE A 43 7.88 1.41 17.93
CA ILE A 43 8.95 2.40 17.83
C ILE A 43 8.69 3.63 18.72
N LEU A 44 7.44 4.07 18.83
CA LEU A 44 7.06 5.09 19.80
C LEU A 44 7.37 4.64 21.24
N ARG A 45 7.04 3.40 21.60
CA ARG A 45 7.40 2.83 22.91
C ARG A 45 8.91 2.74 23.11
N ALA A 46 9.67 2.39 22.08
CA ALA A 46 11.13 2.42 22.13
C ALA A 46 11.65 3.84 22.38
N ALA A 47 11.04 4.87 21.78
CA ALA A 47 11.41 6.27 22.00
C ALA A 47 11.21 6.72 23.46
N GLU A 48 10.15 6.27 24.13
CA GLU A 48 9.84 6.61 25.53
C GLU A 48 10.96 6.18 26.50
N VAL A 49 11.60 5.03 26.23
CA VAL A 49 12.65 4.47 27.11
C VAL A 49 14.07 4.78 26.64
N THR A 50 14.24 5.51 25.54
CA THR A 50 15.56 5.83 24.97
C THR A 50 16.19 7.04 25.68
N PRO A 51 17.33 6.88 26.37
CA PRO A 51 17.99 7.97 27.08
C PRO A 51 18.66 8.97 26.14
N ASP A 52 19.29 8.46 25.07
CA ASP A 52 19.99 9.28 24.09
C ASP A 52 18.99 10.18 23.32
N PRO A 53 19.13 11.51 23.39
CA PRO A 53 18.15 12.42 22.82
C PRO A 53 18.12 12.39 21.29
N LEU A 54 19.25 12.10 20.63
CA LEU A 54 19.32 12.02 19.18
C LEU A 54 18.58 10.77 18.67
N LEU A 55 18.86 9.62 19.26
CA LEU A 55 18.19 8.37 18.93
C LEU A 55 16.69 8.42 19.24
N ARG A 56 16.30 9.01 20.38
CA ARG A 56 14.87 9.24 20.71
C ARG A 56 14.18 10.06 19.63
N ARG A 57 14.81 11.13 19.15
CA ARG A 57 14.27 11.95 18.06
C ARG A 57 14.09 11.13 16.77
N LEU A 58 15.09 10.33 16.39
CA LEU A 58 15.02 9.49 15.19
C LEU A 58 13.89 8.45 15.28
N TYR A 59 13.69 7.83 16.45
CA TYR A 59 12.55 6.93 16.66
C TYR A 59 11.20 7.65 16.55
N LEU A 60 11.08 8.87 17.10
CA LEU A 60 9.83 9.63 16.96
C LEU A 60 9.55 10.02 15.50
N GLU A 61 10.56 10.45 14.75
CA GLU A 61 10.42 10.74 13.32
C GLU A 61 9.98 9.49 12.55
N HIS A 62 10.58 8.34 12.85
CA HIS A 62 10.23 7.08 12.23
C HIS A 62 8.81 6.59 12.58
N ALA A 63 8.39 6.72 13.85
CA ALA A 63 7.03 6.36 14.26
C ALA A 63 5.95 7.20 13.54
N ILE A 64 6.27 8.46 13.20
CA ILE A 64 5.39 9.33 12.39
C ILE A 64 5.32 8.82 10.94
N ASP A 65 6.44 8.39 10.37
CA ASP A 65 6.47 7.86 9.00
C ASP A 65 5.71 6.54 8.88
N GLU A 66 5.85 5.63 9.84
CA GLU A 66 5.08 4.38 9.93
C GLU A 66 3.56 4.64 10.02
N LEU A 67 3.14 5.66 10.78
CA LEU A 67 1.73 6.08 10.81
C LEU A 67 1.25 6.54 9.43
N ARG A 68 2.03 7.40 8.75
CA ARG A 68 1.71 7.90 7.39
C ARG A 68 1.64 6.76 6.38
N HIS A 69 2.54 5.78 6.47
CA HIS A 69 2.50 4.58 5.63
C HIS A 69 1.22 3.78 5.87
N GLY A 70 0.85 3.57 7.14
CA GLY A 70 -0.39 2.93 7.52
C GLY A 70 -1.62 3.59 6.89
N GLU A 71 -1.71 4.91 6.96
CA GLU A 71 -2.77 5.70 6.33
C GLU A 71 -2.77 5.57 4.80
N LEU A 72 -1.61 5.74 4.16
CA LEU A 72 -1.45 5.61 2.71
C LEU A 72 -1.95 4.25 2.20
N PHE A 73 -1.63 3.16 2.90
CA PHE A 73 -2.08 1.83 2.53
C PHE A 73 -3.60 1.67 2.67
N ARG A 74 -4.22 2.22 3.73
CA ARG A 74 -5.69 2.21 3.91
C ARG A 74 -6.39 3.01 2.82
N GLU A 75 -5.90 4.21 2.53
CA GLU A 75 -6.44 5.07 1.47
C GLU A 75 -6.37 4.38 0.11
N ARG A 76 -5.23 3.74 -0.19
CA ARG A 76 -5.05 3.00 -1.43
C ARG A 76 -5.97 1.79 -1.52
N GLY A 77 -6.15 1.05 -0.42
CA GLY A 77 -7.11 -0.03 -0.31
C GLY A 77 -8.54 0.44 -0.58
N ALA A 78 -8.96 1.54 0.05
CA ALA A 78 -10.27 2.14 -0.15
C ALA A 78 -10.48 2.59 -1.61
N ALA A 79 -9.45 3.17 -2.25
CA ALA A 79 -9.50 3.56 -3.66
C ALA A 79 -9.70 2.33 -4.58
N LEU A 80 -9.05 1.19 -4.30
CA LEU A 80 -9.26 -0.04 -5.07
C LEU A 80 -10.69 -0.58 -4.92
N VAL A 81 -11.26 -0.56 -3.72
CA VAL A 81 -12.66 -0.97 -3.50
C VAL A 81 -13.62 -0.08 -4.28
N ARG A 82 -13.43 1.24 -4.23
CA ARG A 82 -14.23 2.20 -5.00
C ARG A 82 -14.13 1.94 -6.49
N ALA A 83 -12.92 1.78 -7.03
CA ALA A 83 -12.69 1.49 -8.44
C ALA A 83 -13.41 0.20 -8.86
N ARG A 84 -13.26 -0.90 -8.10
CA ARG A 84 -13.94 -2.17 -8.38
C ARG A 84 -15.46 -2.03 -8.39
N ARG A 85 -16.03 -1.27 -7.44
CA ARG A 85 -17.48 -1.01 -7.39
C ARG A 85 -17.95 -0.25 -8.63
N THR A 86 -17.19 0.74 -9.09
CA THR A 86 -17.48 1.48 -10.33
C THR A 86 -17.43 0.56 -11.55
N TRP A 87 -16.36 -0.23 -11.73
CA TRP A 87 -16.25 -1.20 -12.83
C TRP A 87 -17.40 -2.19 -12.85
N ARG A 88 -17.77 -2.73 -11.68
CA ARG A 88 -18.91 -3.64 -11.56
C ARG A 88 -20.21 -2.97 -12.00
N LYS A 89 -20.47 -1.73 -11.58
CA LYS A 89 -21.66 -0.98 -12.02
C LYS A 89 -21.68 -0.77 -13.53
N VAL A 90 -20.55 -0.40 -14.16
CA VAL A 90 -20.47 -0.20 -15.61
C VAL A 90 -20.78 -1.49 -16.38
N LEU A 91 -20.19 -2.62 -15.96
CA LEU A 91 -20.42 -3.92 -16.61
C LEU A 91 -21.88 -4.38 -16.51
N PHE A 92 -22.55 -4.13 -15.38
CA PHE A 92 -23.95 -4.51 -15.18
C PHE A 92 -24.97 -3.46 -15.68
N ALA A 93 -24.54 -2.23 -15.96
CA ALA A 93 -25.41 -1.17 -16.49
C ALA A 93 -25.64 -1.28 -18.01
N GLY A 94 -25.06 -2.28 -18.70
CA GLY A 94 -25.43 -2.64 -20.07
C GLY A 94 -25.28 -1.54 -21.11
N ASN A 95 -24.39 -0.57 -20.92
CA ASN A 95 -24.21 0.50 -21.91
C ASN A 95 -23.37 -0.07 -23.07
N PRO A 96 -23.93 -0.23 -24.29
CA PRO A 96 -23.11 -0.64 -25.43
C PRO A 96 -22.10 0.48 -25.71
N LEU A 97 -20.86 0.11 -26.00
CA LEU A 97 -19.86 1.03 -26.53
C LEU A 97 -20.46 1.73 -27.78
N PRO A 98 -20.35 3.06 -27.92
CA PRO A 98 -20.72 3.70 -29.17
C PRO A 98 -19.63 3.37 -30.20
N GLY A 99 -19.93 2.48 -31.13
CA GLY A 99 -19.03 2.13 -32.23
C GLY A 99 -19.47 0.90 -32.99
N GLY A 100 -20.34 1.11 -33.98
CA GLY A 100 -20.44 0.26 -35.17
C GLY A 100 -19.47 0.74 -36.24
#